data_AF-A0A0S2ETL6-F1
#
_entry.id   AF-A0A0S2ETL6-F1
#
_cell.length_a   1.000
_cell.length_b   1.000
_cell.length_c   1.000
_cell.angle_alpha   90.00
_cell.angle_beta   90.00
_cell.angle_gamma   90.00
#
_symmetry.space_group_name_H-M   'P 1'
#
loop_
_entity.id
_entity.type
_entity.pdbx_description
1 polymer ?
#
loop_
_entity_poly.entity_id
_entity_poly.type
_entity_poly.pdbx_seq_one_letter_code
_entity_poly.pdbx_strand_id
1 'polypeptide(L)'
;MIAGEARDTGSVAILTDSEGMILDTIGDAGFASRAAELALRPGVSWKEASTGTNAIGTALAERRAIAVNGSEHFFSDHRVLSCAATPITDPRGALIGALDLTGSSSRGHGHALGLIRLAVDQIEHRLFRRYFEDCRLLRYHSDPAMLGTSREGILVFREDRLVAGNRRGLSLAGLSWDALDEVLFETILSVEEPRRGGLLLRLSSGAYAVGHWDADHALPRGGDLGLGASPAGEGAATTLEEREVEAIAAALAAADGNISKAARHLGIHRSTIHRYRKQGLI
;
A
#
# COMPACT_ATOMS: atom_id res chain seq x y z
N MET A 1 -7.09 15.89 -5.56
CA MET A 1 -7.88 14.80 -6.18
C MET A 1 -8.63 14.03 -5.11
N ILE A 2 -7.97 13.18 -4.30
CA ILE A 2 -8.67 12.34 -3.31
C ILE A 2 -9.50 13.15 -2.31
N ALA A 3 -8.97 14.23 -1.75
CA ALA A 3 -9.72 15.08 -0.82
C ALA A 3 -10.96 15.74 -1.44
N GLY A 4 -11.02 15.87 -2.78
CA GLY A 4 -12.21 16.32 -3.50
C GLY A 4 -13.23 15.19 -3.58
N GLU A 5 -12.81 14.02 -4.09
CA GLU A 5 -13.65 12.81 -4.15
C GLU A 5 -14.26 12.46 -2.79
N ALA A 6 -13.45 12.50 -1.74
CA ALA A 6 -13.89 12.18 -0.39
C ALA A 6 -15.03 13.11 0.06
N ARG A 7 -14.96 14.41 -0.25
CA ARG A 7 -16.05 15.36 0.05
C ARG A 7 -17.28 15.08 -0.81
N ASP A 8 -17.09 14.87 -2.11
CA ASP A 8 -18.20 14.70 -3.07
C ASP A 8 -18.99 13.40 -2.82
N THR A 9 -18.33 12.36 -2.32
CA THR A 9 -18.94 11.06 -2.04
C THR A 9 -19.47 10.91 -0.60
N GLY A 10 -19.11 11.83 0.30
CA GLY A 10 -19.41 11.71 1.73
C GLY A 10 -18.55 10.63 2.40
N SER A 11 -17.26 10.64 2.09
CA SER A 11 -16.22 9.70 2.54
C SER A 11 -15.07 10.45 3.21
N VAL A 12 -14.14 9.70 3.80
CA VAL A 12 -12.85 10.20 4.29
C VAL A 12 -11.70 9.41 3.70
N ALA A 13 -10.64 10.13 3.35
CA ALA A 13 -9.37 9.54 3.01
C ALA A 13 -8.46 9.53 4.24
N ILE A 14 -7.79 8.41 4.45
CA ILE A 14 -7.01 8.13 5.64
C ILE A 14 -5.59 7.74 5.21
N LEU A 15 -4.59 8.38 5.80
CA LEU A 15 -3.19 8.02 5.62
C LEU A 15 -2.69 7.36 6.90
N THR A 16 -1.97 6.25 6.74
CA THR A 16 -1.40 5.49 7.87
C THR A 16 0.09 5.25 7.69
N ASP A 17 0.79 5.00 8.80
CA ASP A 17 2.14 4.43 8.78
C ASP A 17 2.13 2.92 8.49
N SER A 18 3.31 2.31 8.42
CA SER A 18 3.47 0.86 8.14
C SER A 18 2.83 -0.04 9.19
N GLU A 19 2.61 0.50 10.38
CA GLU A 19 1.99 -0.15 11.52
C GLU A 19 0.49 0.19 11.61
N GLY A 20 -0.11 0.75 10.55
CA GLY A 20 -1.54 1.03 10.50
C GLY A 20 -2.01 2.10 11.50
N MET A 21 -1.09 2.89 12.05
CA MET A 21 -1.43 4.08 12.85
C MET A 21 -1.94 5.17 11.91
N ILE A 22 -3.11 5.73 12.19
CA ILE A 22 -3.63 6.86 11.42
C ILE A 22 -2.76 8.10 11.68
N LEU A 23 -2.21 8.65 10.60
CA LEU A 23 -1.40 9.87 10.61
C LEU A 23 -2.25 11.09 10.28
N ASP A 24 -3.17 10.96 9.32
CA ASP A 24 -4.01 12.06 8.88
C ASP A 24 -5.35 11.54 8.32
N THR A 25 -6.36 12.41 8.32
CA THR A 25 -7.70 12.13 7.80
C THR A 25 -8.28 13.36 7.13
N ILE A 26 -8.69 13.24 5.86
CA ILE A 26 -9.23 14.36 5.07
C ILE A 26 -10.48 13.90 4.32
N GLY A 27 -11.57 14.67 4.39
CA GLY A 27 -12.77 14.35 3.62
C GLY A 27 -13.98 15.21 3.96
N ASP A 28 -15.16 14.63 3.78
CA ASP A 28 -16.43 15.23 4.20
C ASP A 28 -16.46 15.41 5.72
N ALA A 29 -16.78 16.62 6.20
CA ALA A 29 -16.80 16.90 7.63
C ALA A 29 -17.92 16.13 8.36
N GLY A 30 -19.06 15.90 7.69
CA GLY A 30 -20.19 15.16 8.27
C GLY A 30 -19.91 13.66 8.42
N PHE A 31 -19.21 13.07 7.45
CA PHE A 31 -18.72 11.70 7.55
C PHE A 31 -17.52 11.61 8.49
N ALA A 32 -16.61 12.58 8.50
CA ALA A 32 -15.45 12.60 9.40
C ALA A 32 -15.86 12.56 10.88
N SER A 33 -16.90 13.26 11.29
CA SER A 33 -17.42 13.17 12.66
C SER A 33 -17.92 11.77 13.02
N ARG A 34 -18.68 11.12 12.12
CA ARG A 34 -19.14 9.74 12.31
C ARG A 34 -17.99 8.71 12.23
N ALA A 35 -17.01 8.97 11.38
CA ALA A 35 -15.81 8.18 11.26
C ALA A 35 -14.97 8.28 12.55
N ALA A 36 -14.90 9.46 13.18
CA ALA A 36 -14.24 9.66 14.46
C ALA A 36 -14.96 8.92 15.62
N GLU A 37 -16.29 8.83 15.59
CA GLU A 37 -17.06 7.96 16.51
C GLU A 37 -16.67 6.48 16.36
N LEU A 38 -16.29 6.06 15.15
CA LEU A 38 -15.75 4.73 14.85
C LEU A 38 -14.22 4.63 15.00
N ALA A 39 -13.58 5.60 15.66
CA ALA A 39 -12.14 5.65 15.89
C ALA A 39 -11.26 5.76 14.61
N LEU A 40 -11.78 6.29 13.50
CA LEU A 40 -11.02 6.65 12.29
C LEU A 40 -10.45 8.07 12.41
N ARG A 41 -9.49 8.27 13.33
CA ARG A 41 -8.86 9.58 13.58
C ARG A 41 -7.35 9.44 13.85
N PRO A 42 -6.55 10.50 13.63
CA PRO A 42 -5.12 10.48 13.92
C PRO A 42 -4.79 9.95 15.33
N GLY A 43 -3.74 9.13 15.41
CA GLY A 43 -3.29 8.49 16.65
C GLY A 43 -4.02 7.20 17.02
N VAL A 44 -4.95 6.71 16.20
CA VAL A 44 -5.59 5.39 16.38
C VAL A 44 -4.97 4.35 15.44
N SER A 45 -4.69 3.16 15.97
CA SER A 45 -4.19 2.04 15.17
C SER A 45 -5.34 1.20 14.58
N TRP A 46 -5.18 0.86 13.31
CA TRP A 46 -6.09 0.01 12.54
C TRP A 46 -5.42 -1.28 12.05
N LYS A 47 -4.40 -1.76 12.77
CA LYS A 47 -3.82 -3.08 12.50
C LYS A 47 -4.91 -4.15 12.57
N GLU A 48 -4.86 -5.09 11.64
CA GLU A 48 -5.84 -6.18 11.61
C GLU A 48 -5.80 -7.02 12.90
N ALA A 49 -4.63 -7.14 13.54
CA ALA A 49 -4.45 -7.89 14.78
C ALA A 49 -5.13 -7.28 16.02
N SER A 50 -5.49 -5.99 15.98
CA SER A 50 -6.15 -5.31 17.11
C SER A 50 -7.57 -4.83 16.77
N THR A 51 -7.86 -4.65 15.48
CA THR A 51 -9.08 -4.01 14.99
C THR A 51 -9.91 -4.96 14.11
N GLY A 52 -9.56 -6.25 14.10
CA GLY A 52 -10.16 -7.27 13.25
C GLY A 52 -10.02 -6.98 11.76
N THR A 53 -10.68 -7.78 10.91
CA THR A 53 -10.69 -7.57 9.46
C THR A 53 -11.14 -6.16 9.10
N ASN A 54 -10.23 -5.39 8.49
CA ASN A 54 -10.46 -4.03 8.03
C ASN A 54 -9.51 -3.73 6.85
N ALA A 55 -9.86 -2.75 6.00
CA ALA A 55 -9.12 -2.53 4.75
C ALA A 55 -7.65 -2.12 4.99
N ILE A 56 -7.38 -1.21 5.93
CA ILE A 56 -6.02 -0.72 6.24
C ILE A 56 -5.12 -1.88 6.70
N GLY A 57 -5.51 -2.54 7.78
CA GLY A 57 -4.73 -3.62 8.39
C GLY A 57 -4.51 -4.79 7.44
N THR A 58 -5.55 -5.19 6.71
CA THR A 58 -5.46 -6.30 5.75
C THR A 58 -4.61 -5.91 4.53
N ALA A 59 -4.68 -4.67 4.04
CA ALA A 59 -3.83 -4.21 2.93
C ALA A 59 -2.34 -4.18 3.31
N LEU A 60 -2.02 -3.76 4.54
CA LEU A 60 -0.65 -3.79 5.07
C LEU A 60 -0.15 -5.22 5.21
N ALA A 61 -0.95 -6.11 5.81
CA ALA A 61 -0.59 -7.51 6.03
C ALA A 61 -0.39 -8.29 4.71
N GLU A 62 -1.28 -8.07 3.73
CA GLU A 62 -1.27 -8.78 2.46
C GLU A 62 -0.37 -8.10 1.40
N ARG A 63 0.17 -6.91 1.69
CA ARG A 63 0.97 -6.08 0.77
C ARG A 63 0.32 -5.90 -0.61
N ARG A 64 -1.00 -5.78 -0.65
CA ARG A 64 -1.78 -5.55 -1.87
C ARG A 64 -2.98 -4.66 -1.59
N ALA A 65 -3.55 -4.09 -2.65
CA ALA A 65 -4.79 -3.33 -2.56
C ALA A 65 -5.96 -4.24 -2.12
N ILE A 66 -6.74 -3.78 -1.14
CA ILE A 66 -7.86 -4.50 -0.54
C ILE A 66 -9.09 -3.60 -0.51
N ALA A 67 -10.27 -4.18 -0.76
CA ALA A 67 -11.55 -3.58 -0.40
C ALA A 67 -12.23 -4.45 0.66
N VAL A 68 -12.88 -3.81 1.64
CA VAL A 68 -13.67 -4.47 2.68
C VAL A 68 -15.01 -3.74 2.78
N ASN A 69 -16.11 -4.48 2.64
CA ASN A 69 -17.45 -3.93 2.50
C ASN A 69 -18.39 -4.53 3.54
N GLY A 70 -19.01 -3.68 4.33
CA GLY A 70 -20.09 -4.04 5.23
C GLY A 70 -19.73 -5.24 6.11
N SER A 71 -20.42 -6.36 5.92
CA SER A 71 -20.26 -7.60 6.69
C SER A 71 -18.90 -8.28 6.55
N GLU A 72 -18.05 -7.85 5.62
CA GLU A 72 -16.65 -8.30 5.54
C GLU A 72 -15.79 -7.76 6.70
N HIS A 73 -16.25 -6.70 7.38
CA HIS A 73 -15.63 -6.24 8.62
C HIS A 73 -15.92 -7.21 9.76
N PHE A 74 -14.90 -7.48 10.57
CA PHE A 74 -15.03 -8.39 11.72
C PHE A 74 -16.01 -7.85 12.76
N PHE A 75 -15.81 -6.60 13.22
CA PHE A 75 -16.67 -5.97 14.20
C PHE A 75 -17.99 -5.48 13.59
N SER A 76 -19.10 -5.71 14.30
CA SER A 76 -20.44 -5.28 13.90
C SER A 76 -20.54 -3.79 13.62
N ASP A 77 -19.86 -3.00 14.43
CA ASP A 77 -19.94 -1.54 14.42
C ASP A 77 -19.30 -0.96 13.15
N HIS A 78 -18.35 -1.70 12.55
CA HIS A 78 -17.69 -1.32 11.29
C HIS A 78 -18.49 -1.72 10.05
N ARG A 79 -19.57 -2.50 10.17
CA ARG A 79 -20.36 -2.98 9.00
C ARG A 79 -21.14 -1.87 8.28
N VAL A 80 -21.16 -0.67 8.84
CA VAL A 80 -21.67 0.54 8.18
C VAL A 80 -20.68 1.11 7.16
N LEU A 81 -19.46 0.57 7.10
CA LEU A 81 -18.37 1.07 6.27
C LEU A 81 -18.15 0.26 4.99
N SER A 82 -17.70 0.95 3.96
CA SER A 82 -17.09 0.39 2.74
C SER A 82 -15.76 1.09 2.56
N CYS A 83 -14.69 0.31 2.59
CA CYS A 83 -13.32 0.79 2.66
C CYS A 83 -12.50 0.22 1.52
N ALA A 84 -11.59 1.03 0.99
CA ALA A 84 -10.64 0.62 -0.04
C ALA A 84 -9.25 1.16 0.32
N ALA A 85 -8.32 0.24 0.61
CA ALA A 85 -6.97 0.58 1.02
C ALA A 85 -5.94 0.05 0.02
N THR A 86 -4.86 0.81 -0.19
CA THR A 86 -3.69 0.37 -0.96
C THR A 86 -2.42 0.66 -0.16
N PRO A 87 -1.52 -0.32 0.00
CA PRO A 87 -0.25 -0.12 0.69
C PRO A 87 0.68 0.76 -0.13
N ILE A 88 1.45 1.60 0.56
CA ILE A 88 2.49 2.47 0.02
C ILE A 88 3.83 1.82 0.29
N THR A 89 4.60 1.60 -0.77
CA THR A 89 5.95 1.04 -0.70
C THR A 89 6.99 2.07 -1.11
N ASP A 90 8.13 2.06 -0.42
CA ASP A 90 9.26 2.89 -0.81
C ASP A 90 9.98 2.32 -2.06
N PRO A 91 10.91 3.08 -2.65
CA PRO A 91 11.71 2.60 -3.80
C PRO A 91 12.55 1.34 -3.57
N ARG A 92 12.77 0.96 -2.31
CA ARG A 92 13.54 -0.22 -1.87
C ARG A 92 12.65 -1.43 -1.55
N GLY A 93 11.32 -1.27 -1.60
CA GLY A 93 10.34 -2.32 -1.34
C GLY A 93 9.90 -2.40 0.13
N ALA A 94 10.34 -1.47 0.97
CA ALA A 94 9.83 -1.37 2.34
C ALA A 94 8.39 -0.88 2.32
N LEU A 95 7.53 -1.52 3.11
CA LEU A 95 6.18 -1.04 3.35
C LEU A 95 6.27 0.15 4.32
N ILE A 96 5.81 1.33 3.89
CA ILE A 96 5.93 2.56 4.69
C ILE A 96 4.57 3.10 5.15
N GLY A 97 3.48 2.53 4.66
CA GLY A 97 2.14 2.91 5.08
C GLY A 97 1.03 2.37 4.19
N ALA A 98 -0.17 2.87 4.39
CA ALA A 98 -1.30 2.64 3.51
C ALA A 98 -2.13 3.90 3.35
N LEU A 99 -2.73 4.04 2.17
CA LEU A 99 -3.75 5.03 1.87
C LEU A 99 -5.10 4.33 1.76
N ASP A 100 -6.10 4.85 2.44
CA ASP A 100 -7.44 4.30 2.47
C ASP A 100 -8.47 5.37 2.10
N LEU A 101 -9.57 4.95 1.48
CA LEU A 101 -10.80 5.73 1.33
C LEU A 101 -11.93 4.94 1.97
N THR A 102 -12.49 5.50 3.03
CA THR A 102 -13.60 4.92 3.79
C THR A 102 -14.85 5.76 3.61
N GLY A 103 -15.94 5.12 3.23
CA GLY A 103 -17.26 5.73 3.11
C GLY A 103 -18.35 4.82 3.68
N SER A 104 -19.61 5.18 3.49
CA SER A 104 -20.74 4.33 3.94
C SER A 104 -20.96 3.13 3.01
N SER A 105 -21.21 1.94 3.59
CA SER A 105 -21.57 0.73 2.83
C SER A 105 -22.87 0.85 2.02
N SER A 106 -23.74 1.79 2.38
CA SER A 106 -24.99 2.06 1.66
C SER A 106 -24.79 2.80 0.33
N ARG A 107 -23.62 3.43 0.13
CA ARG A 107 -23.25 4.19 -1.06
C ARG A 107 -22.15 3.39 -1.75
N GLY A 108 -22.45 2.67 -2.82
CA GLY A 108 -21.46 1.79 -3.46
C GLY A 108 -20.21 2.57 -3.90
N HIS A 109 -19.02 2.12 -3.46
CA HIS A 109 -17.72 2.71 -3.78
C HIS A 109 -16.92 1.87 -4.78
N GLY A 110 -17.57 1.34 -5.83
CA GLY A 110 -16.96 0.39 -6.76
C GLY A 110 -15.68 0.89 -7.44
N HIS A 111 -15.51 2.20 -7.61
CA HIS A 111 -14.32 2.83 -8.21
C HIS A 111 -13.24 3.24 -7.20
N ALA A 112 -13.53 3.23 -5.89
CA ALA A 112 -12.63 3.75 -4.85
C ALA A 112 -11.27 3.04 -4.86
N LEU A 113 -11.26 1.71 -5.03
CA LEU A 113 -10.02 0.94 -5.08
C LEU A 113 -9.13 1.36 -6.26
N GLY A 114 -9.73 1.64 -7.43
CA GLY A 114 -8.99 2.12 -8.59
C GLY A 114 -8.39 3.51 -8.35
N LEU A 115 -9.18 4.42 -7.77
CA LEU A 115 -8.72 5.77 -7.44
C LEU A 115 -7.57 5.77 -6.43
N ILE A 116 -7.69 4.98 -5.36
CA ILE A 116 -6.67 4.89 -4.32
C ILE A 116 -5.38 4.28 -4.87
N ARG A 117 -5.47 3.28 -5.75
CA ARG A 117 -4.29 2.75 -6.45
C ARG A 117 -3.59 3.80 -7.31
N LEU A 118 -4.35 4.60 -8.07
CA LEU A 118 -3.78 5.68 -8.88
C LEU A 118 -3.09 6.75 -8.02
N ALA A 119 -3.67 7.06 -6.87
CA ALA A 119 -3.07 8.00 -5.94
C ALA A 119 -1.81 7.46 -5.27
N VAL A 120 -1.80 6.18 -4.87
CA VAL A 120 -0.60 5.53 -4.35
C VAL A 120 0.50 5.49 -5.41
N ASP A 121 0.17 5.14 -6.67
CA ASP A 121 1.13 5.21 -7.79
C ASP A 121 1.77 6.63 -7.88
N GLN A 122 1.00 7.70 -7.66
CA GLN A 122 1.52 9.08 -7.63
C GLN A 122 2.38 9.39 -6.40
N ILE A 123 2.03 8.85 -5.22
CA ILE A 123 2.83 8.99 -4.01
C ILE A 123 4.18 8.29 -4.20
N GLU A 124 4.16 6.99 -4.54
CA GLU A 124 5.35 6.17 -4.76
C GLU A 124 6.27 6.79 -5.82
N HIS A 125 5.69 7.31 -6.91
CA HIS A 125 6.44 8.01 -7.96
C HIS A 125 7.19 9.25 -7.45
N ARG A 126 6.68 9.95 -6.42
CA ARG A 126 7.35 11.13 -5.84
C ARG A 126 8.42 10.77 -4.80
N LEU A 127 8.41 9.54 -4.26
CA LEU A 127 9.39 9.11 -3.25
C LEU A 127 10.83 9.03 -3.80
N PHE A 128 11.00 8.89 -5.10
CA PHE A 128 12.34 8.86 -5.74
C PHE A 128 13.10 10.19 -5.62
N ARG A 129 12.42 11.29 -5.27
CA ARG A 129 12.99 12.65 -5.27
C ARG A 129 13.96 12.95 -4.12
N ARG A 130 14.01 12.12 -3.06
CA ARG A 130 14.71 12.47 -1.79
C ARG A 130 15.84 11.52 -1.39
N TYR A 131 15.98 10.33 -1.99
CA TYR A 131 16.81 9.26 -1.43
C TYR A 131 18.04 8.84 -2.26
N PHE A 132 18.27 9.44 -3.44
CA PHE A 132 19.20 8.88 -4.44
C PHE A 132 20.11 9.92 -5.11
N GLU A 133 20.64 10.89 -4.35
CA GLU A 133 21.46 11.99 -4.86
C GLU A 133 22.70 11.54 -5.66
N ASP A 134 23.36 10.44 -5.29
CA ASP A 134 24.54 9.89 -5.98
C ASP A 134 24.21 8.75 -6.98
N CYS A 135 22.95 8.62 -7.40
CA CYS A 135 22.52 7.52 -8.26
C CYS A 135 21.89 8.01 -9.55
N ARG A 136 22.01 7.24 -10.62
CA ARG A 136 21.41 7.52 -11.93
C ARG A 136 20.00 6.95 -11.99
N LEU A 137 19.01 7.78 -12.29
CA LEU A 137 17.61 7.36 -12.43
C LEU A 137 17.28 7.13 -13.90
N LEU A 138 16.89 5.91 -14.24
CA LEU A 138 16.36 5.55 -15.55
C LEU A 138 14.83 5.56 -15.50
N ARG A 139 14.22 6.44 -16.29
CA ARG A 139 12.77 6.45 -16.55
C ARG A 139 12.51 5.78 -17.88
N TYR A 140 11.57 4.83 -17.92
CA TYR A 140 11.32 4.07 -19.14
C TYR A 140 9.92 3.46 -19.17
N HIS A 141 9.43 3.22 -20.38
CA HIS A 141 8.17 2.54 -20.62
C HIS A 141 8.12 1.97 -22.05
N SER A 142 7.32 0.92 -22.28
CA SER A 142 7.11 0.37 -23.62
C SER A 142 6.30 1.29 -24.53
N ASP A 143 5.30 1.97 -23.95
CA ASP A 143 4.54 3.06 -24.57
C ASP A 143 5.16 4.43 -24.23
N PRO A 144 5.69 5.19 -25.22
CA PRO A 144 6.23 6.53 -25.01
C PRO A 144 5.26 7.52 -24.38
N ALA A 145 3.94 7.36 -24.57
CA ALA A 145 2.94 8.27 -24.01
C ALA A 145 2.85 8.23 -22.48
N MET A 146 3.40 7.17 -21.86
CA MET A 146 3.38 7.02 -20.40
C MET A 146 4.59 7.67 -19.71
N LEU A 147 5.64 8.02 -20.46
CA LEU A 147 6.81 8.71 -19.90
C LEU A 147 6.41 10.07 -19.28
N GLY A 148 6.99 10.38 -18.13
CA GLY A 148 6.67 11.57 -17.33
C GLY A 148 5.37 11.48 -16.52
N THR A 149 4.63 10.37 -16.60
CA THR A 149 3.44 10.11 -15.77
C THR A 149 3.77 9.21 -14.59
N SER A 150 2.86 9.06 -13.62
CA SER A 150 3.00 8.05 -12.55
C SER A 150 3.00 6.60 -13.05
N ARG A 151 2.74 6.38 -14.36
CA ARG A 151 2.72 5.07 -15.00
C ARG A 151 4.02 4.72 -15.72
N GLU A 152 5.09 5.49 -15.59
CA GLU A 152 6.39 5.06 -16.09
C GLU A 152 7.10 4.10 -15.11
N GLY A 153 8.02 3.30 -15.64
CA GLY A 153 8.97 2.54 -14.85
C GLY A 153 10.13 3.44 -14.43
N ILE A 154 10.56 3.31 -13.17
CA ILE A 154 11.75 3.96 -12.63
C ILE A 154 12.66 2.87 -12.09
N LEU A 155 13.90 2.84 -12.55
CA LEU A 155 15.00 2.07 -11.96
C LEU A 155 16.11 3.04 -11.56
N VAL A 156 16.77 2.74 -10.45
CA VAL A 156 17.83 3.58 -9.88
C VAL A 156 19.11 2.76 -9.82
N PHE A 157 20.18 3.31 -10.37
CA PHE A 157 21.47 2.65 -10.44
C PHE A 157 22.52 3.45 -9.68
N ARG A 158 23.25 2.77 -8.79
CA ARG A 158 24.51 3.29 -8.26
C ARG A 158 25.61 2.66 -9.09
N GLU A 159 26.33 3.49 -9.84
CA GLU A 159 27.18 3.01 -10.94
C GLU A 159 26.34 2.18 -11.91
N ASP A 160 26.58 0.87 -11.99
CA ASP A 160 25.79 -0.07 -12.80
C ASP A 160 24.91 -1.01 -11.96
N ARG A 161 24.93 -0.92 -10.63
CA ARG A 161 24.14 -1.81 -9.76
C ARG A 161 22.74 -1.26 -9.55
N LEU A 162 21.71 -2.10 -9.71
CA LEU A 162 20.33 -1.72 -9.42
C LEU A 162 20.14 -1.57 -7.91
N VAL A 163 19.86 -0.37 -7.42
CA VAL A 163 19.71 -0.07 -5.99
C VAL A 163 18.31 0.33 -5.59
N ALA A 164 17.41 0.65 -6.52
CA ALA A 164 15.99 0.88 -6.23
C ALA A 164 15.15 0.83 -7.49
N GLY A 165 13.83 0.69 -7.33
CA GLY A 165 12.89 0.77 -8.44
C GLY A 165 11.45 0.87 -7.96
N ASN A 166 10.60 1.51 -8.76
CA ASN A 166 9.17 1.45 -8.48
C ASN A 166 8.64 0.08 -8.91
N ARG A 167 7.48 -0.32 -8.37
CA ARG A 167 6.84 -1.63 -8.69
C ARG A 167 6.76 -1.87 -10.19
N ARG A 168 6.48 -0.81 -10.95
CA ARG A 168 6.32 -0.86 -12.40
C ARG A 168 7.63 -1.06 -13.15
N GLY A 169 8.69 -0.35 -12.78
CA GLY A 169 10.01 -0.52 -13.36
C GLY A 169 10.46 -1.97 -13.18
N LEU A 170 10.50 -2.42 -11.93
CA LEU A 170 10.85 -3.81 -11.63
C LEU A 170 9.99 -4.79 -12.45
N SER A 171 8.66 -4.63 -12.46
CA SER A 171 7.77 -5.50 -13.23
C SER A 171 7.99 -5.47 -14.75
N LEU A 172 8.26 -4.30 -15.36
CA LEU A 172 8.55 -4.17 -16.78
C LEU A 172 9.87 -4.88 -17.15
N ALA A 173 10.83 -4.89 -16.21
CA ALA A 173 12.09 -5.61 -16.32
C ALA A 173 11.99 -7.10 -15.94
N GLY A 174 10.83 -7.60 -15.50
CA GLY A 174 10.68 -8.96 -15.00
C GLY A 174 11.37 -9.23 -13.66
N LEU A 175 11.57 -8.19 -12.84
CA LEU A 175 12.25 -8.21 -11.55
C LEU A 175 11.27 -7.99 -10.39
N SER A 176 11.72 -8.35 -9.18
CA SER A 176 11.14 -7.93 -7.90
C SER A 176 12.16 -7.11 -7.11
N TRP A 177 11.77 -6.63 -5.93
CA TRP A 177 12.70 -5.97 -5.02
C TRP A 177 13.81 -6.89 -4.50
N ASP A 178 13.69 -8.21 -4.64
CA ASP A 178 14.73 -9.18 -4.25
C ASP A 178 15.96 -9.10 -5.17
N ALA A 179 15.83 -8.48 -6.35
CA ALA A 179 16.94 -8.25 -7.28
C ALA A 179 17.81 -7.05 -6.90
N LEU A 180 17.34 -6.18 -5.99
CA LEU A 180 18.09 -4.99 -5.61
C LEU A 180 19.42 -5.37 -4.97
N ASP A 181 20.45 -4.58 -5.28
CA ASP A 181 21.84 -4.77 -4.88
C ASP A 181 22.52 -6.03 -5.44
N GLU A 182 21.81 -6.88 -6.17
CA GLU A 182 22.36 -8.12 -6.75
C GLU A 182 22.62 -7.97 -8.27
N VAL A 183 21.69 -7.34 -8.99
CA VAL A 183 21.73 -7.28 -10.46
C VAL A 183 22.42 -6.03 -11.00
N LEU A 184 23.07 -6.18 -12.15
CA LEU A 184 23.74 -5.11 -12.89
C LEU A 184 22.90 -4.64 -14.07
N PHE A 185 23.09 -3.38 -14.47
CA PHE A 185 22.40 -2.71 -15.57
C PHE A 185 22.34 -3.56 -16.84
N GLU A 186 23.48 -4.09 -17.28
CA GLU A 186 23.62 -4.89 -18.50
C GLU A 186 22.83 -6.22 -18.46
N THR A 187 22.56 -6.75 -17.27
CA THR A 187 21.75 -7.97 -17.10
C THR A 187 20.25 -7.68 -17.22
N ILE A 188 19.86 -6.42 -17.07
CA ILE A 188 18.48 -5.97 -17.09
C ILE A 188 18.10 -5.49 -18.49
N LEU A 189 18.96 -4.66 -19.09
CA LEU A 189 18.69 -4.04 -20.38
C LEU A 189 19.97 -3.55 -21.08
N SER A 190 19.90 -3.44 -22.41
CA SER A 190 20.90 -2.80 -23.27
C SER A 190 20.35 -1.51 -23.89
N VAL A 191 21.25 -0.59 -24.24
CA VAL A 191 20.92 0.60 -25.04
C VAL A 191 21.26 0.30 -26.50
N GLU A 192 20.26 0.28 -27.37
CA GLU A 192 20.46 -0.08 -28.79
C GLU A 192 20.83 1.15 -29.63
N GLU A 193 20.03 2.22 -29.55
CA GLU A 193 20.27 3.45 -30.31
C GLU A 193 19.84 4.69 -29.51
N PRO A 194 20.66 5.75 -29.46
CA PRO A 194 20.22 7.06 -29.01
C PRO A 194 19.13 7.61 -29.95
N ARG A 195 17.96 7.96 -29.42
CA ARG A 195 16.90 8.65 -30.17
C ARG A 195 16.93 10.15 -29.87
N ARG A 196 16.41 10.98 -30.78
CA ARG A 196 16.14 12.38 -30.45
C ARG A 196 15.19 12.45 -29.25
N GLY A 197 15.70 12.91 -28.11
CA GLY A 197 14.93 13.06 -26.87
C GLY A 197 14.85 11.82 -25.97
N GLY A 198 15.66 10.76 -26.20
CA GLY A 198 15.69 9.60 -25.30
C GLY A 198 16.58 8.44 -25.77
N LEU A 199 16.37 7.27 -25.18
CA LEU A 199 17.07 6.01 -25.39
C LEU A 199 16.09 4.97 -25.93
N LEU A 200 16.52 4.17 -26.91
CA LEU A 200 15.89 2.88 -27.19
C LEU A 200 16.56 1.81 -26.33
N LEU A 201 15.76 1.16 -25.49
CA LEU A 201 16.20 0.13 -24.57
C LEU A 201 15.67 -1.23 -25.02
N ARG A 202 16.51 -2.26 -24.91
CA ARG A 202 16.10 -3.65 -25.07
C ARG A 202 16.23 -4.35 -23.72
N LEU A 203 15.11 -4.79 -23.17
CA LEU A 203 15.05 -5.52 -21.90
C LEU A 203 15.59 -6.94 -22.08
N SER A 204 16.05 -7.57 -21.00
CA SER A 204 16.52 -8.97 -21.00
C SER A 204 15.44 -9.96 -21.44
N SER A 205 14.16 -9.60 -21.28
CA SER A 205 13.01 -10.32 -21.82
C SER A 205 12.90 -10.28 -23.35
N GLY A 206 13.71 -9.45 -24.03
CA GLY A 206 13.65 -9.17 -25.45
C GLY A 206 12.66 -8.06 -25.83
N ALA A 207 11.89 -7.54 -24.87
CA ALA A 207 10.97 -6.43 -25.10
C ALA A 207 11.71 -5.11 -25.34
N TYR A 208 11.09 -4.19 -26.08
CA TYR A 208 11.61 -2.84 -26.29
C TYR A 208 10.90 -1.83 -25.40
N ALA A 209 11.66 -0.85 -24.93
CA ALA A 209 11.15 0.32 -24.24
C ALA A 209 11.85 1.59 -24.72
N VAL A 210 11.18 2.71 -24.55
CA VAL A 210 11.80 4.02 -24.63
C VAL A 210 12.10 4.51 -23.23
N GLY A 211 13.20 5.22 -23.04
CA GLY A 211 13.52 5.79 -21.75
C GLY A 211 14.46 6.97 -21.82
N HIS A 212 14.76 7.55 -20.67
CA HIS A 212 15.76 8.58 -20.54
C HIS A 212 16.36 8.52 -19.14
N TRP A 213 17.60 8.98 -19.03
CA TRP A 213 18.18 9.29 -17.74
C TRP A 213 17.62 10.64 -17.27
N ASP A 214 17.31 10.78 -15.98
CA ASP A 214 17.13 12.11 -15.41
C ASP A 214 18.47 12.86 -15.54
N ALA A 215 18.43 14.08 -16.09
CA ALA A 215 19.58 14.98 -16.11
C ALA A 215 19.89 15.40 -14.66
N ASP A 216 21.17 15.49 -14.31
CA ASP A 216 21.72 15.74 -12.97
C ASP A 216 20.77 16.49 -12.01
N HIS A 217 20.65 15.95 -10.80
CA HIS A 217 19.72 16.15 -9.67
C HIS A 217 19.42 17.59 -9.19
N ALA A 218 19.38 18.59 -10.06
CA ALA A 218 18.96 19.93 -9.72
C ALA A 218 17.44 19.99 -9.50
N LEU A 219 17.00 19.55 -8.31
CA LEU A 219 15.63 19.69 -7.85
C LEU A 219 15.55 20.69 -6.67
N PRO A 220 14.53 21.57 -6.63
CA PRO A 220 14.35 22.53 -5.56
C PRO A 220 14.04 21.82 -4.23
N ARG A 221 14.69 22.28 -3.15
CA ARG A 221 14.57 21.74 -1.78
C ARG A 221 13.11 21.79 -1.31
N GLY A 222 12.41 20.67 -1.36
CA GLY A 222 11.11 20.48 -0.72
C GLY A 222 11.31 20.14 0.77
N GLY A 223 10.57 20.83 1.64
CA GLY A 223 10.72 20.79 3.10
C GLY A 223 10.60 19.40 3.73
N ASP A 224 11.18 19.31 4.92
CA ASP A 224 11.33 18.10 5.72
C ASP A 224 9.98 17.42 6.07
N LEU A 225 9.78 16.17 5.62
CA LEU A 225 8.63 15.33 5.95
C LEU A 225 8.68 14.67 7.34
N GLY A 226 9.64 14.98 8.21
CA GLY A 226 9.53 14.71 9.65
C GLY A 226 9.15 13.27 10.02
N LEU A 227 9.72 12.25 9.35
CA LEU A 227 9.55 10.84 9.71
C LEU A 227 10.44 10.53 10.94
N GLY A 228 10.06 11.09 12.09
CA GLY A 228 10.62 10.76 13.39
C GLY A 228 9.88 9.58 14.02
N ALA A 229 10.63 8.71 14.71
CA ALA A 229 10.14 7.52 15.39
C ALA A 229 8.96 7.80 16.33
N SER A 230 7.91 6.98 16.24
CA SER A 230 6.78 7.00 17.18
C SER A 230 7.17 6.39 18.53
N PRO A 231 6.86 7.05 19.67
CA PRO A 231 7.01 6.46 20.99
C PRO A 231 5.90 5.44 21.26
N ALA A 232 6.29 4.30 21.83
CA ALA A 232 5.38 3.27 22.33
C ALA A 232 4.61 3.77 23.56
N GLY A 233 3.29 3.58 23.56
CA GLY A 233 2.43 3.84 24.72
C GLY A 233 1.68 2.58 25.13
N GLU A 234 2.04 2.04 26.30
CA GLU A 234 1.36 0.94 26.99
C GLU A 234 0.13 1.43 27.77
N GLY A 235 -0.91 0.59 27.85
CA GLY A 235 -2.04 0.79 28.75
C GLY A 235 -3.06 -0.35 28.68
N ALA A 236 -3.05 -1.23 29.67
CA ALA A 236 -3.83 -2.45 29.75
C ALA A 236 -5.31 -2.24 30.12
N ALA A 237 -6.18 -2.83 29.29
CA ALA A 237 -7.49 -3.37 29.64
C ALA A 237 -7.54 -4.76 28.99
N THR A 238 -8.16 -5.77 29.63
CA THR A 238 -8.29 -7.16 29.13
C THR A 238 -8.37 -7.19 27.61
N THR A 239 -7.34 -7.74 26.97
CA THR A 239 -7.02 -7.37 25.60
C THR A 239 -8.09 -7.90 24.66
N LEU A 240 -8.47 -7.12 23.65
CA LEU A 240 -9.33 -7.57 22.55
C LEU A 240 -8.80 -8.90 21.97
N GLU A 241 -7.48 -9.08 22.00
CA GLU A 241 -6.74 -10.29 21.62
C GLU A 241 -7.14 -11.56 22.41
N GLU A 242 -7.36 -11.48 23.72
CA GLU A 242 -7.81 -12.63 24.53
C GLU A 242 -9.20 -13.10 24.11
N ARG A 243 -10.10 -12.16 23.80
CA ARG A 243 -11.47 -12.45 23.34
C ARG A 243 -11.50 -12.96 21.90
N GLU A 244 -10.54 -12.54 21.07
CA GLU A 244 -10.37 -13.01 19.70
C GLU A 244 -9.91 -14.46 19.63
N VAL A 245 -8.90 -14.82 20.44
CA VAL A 245 -8.42 -16.20 20.54
C VAL A 245 -9.56 -17.13 20.96
N GLU A 246 -10.35 -16.72 21.96
CA GLU A 246 -11.48 -17.51 22.44
C GLU A 246 -12.57 -17.68 21.36
N ALA A 247 -12.90 -16.61 20.62
CA ALA A 247 -13.88 -16.66 19.54
C ALA A 247 -13.43 -17.55 18.37
N ILE A 248 -12.15 -17.47 17.97
CA ILE A 248 -11.59 -18.30 16.90
C ILE A 248 -11.50 -19.77 17.33
N ALA A 249 -11.05 -20.03 18.55
CA ALA A 249 -11.00 -21.39 19.12
C ALA A 249 -12.40 -22.01 19.21
N ALA A 250 -13.41 -21.26 19.68
CA ALA A 250 -14.79 -21.72 19.77
C ALA A 250 -15.39 -22.03 18.39
N ALA A 251 -15.15 -21.17 17.40
CA ALA A 251 -15.63 -21.40 16.03
C ALA A 251 -14.92 -22.58 15.36
N LEU A 252 -13.64 -22.80 15.63
CA LEU A 252 -12.92 -23.99 15.16
C LEU A 252 -13.46 -25.26 15.81
N ALA A 253 -13.73 -25.25 17.11
CA ALA A 253 -14.34 -26.36 17.82
C ALA A 253 -15.73 -26.68 17.25
N ALA A 254 -16.59 -25.67 17.04
CA ALA A 254 -17.91 -25.83 16.43
C ALA A 254 -17.88 -26.26 14.94
N ALA A 255 -16.73 -26.08 14.28
CA ALA A 255 -16.50 -26.46 12.90
C ALA A 255 -15.70 -27.76 12.72
N ASP A 256 -15.47 -28.52 13.81
CA ASP A 256 -14.64 -29.75 13.82
C ASP A 256 -13.23 -29.52 13.22
N GLY A 257 -12.65 -28.35 13.52
CA GLY A 257 -11.33 -27.95 13.01
C GLY A 257 -11.31 -27.51 11.54
N ASN A 258 -12.46 -27.47 10.85
CA ASN A 258 -12.52 -27.01 9.47
C ASN A 258 -12.38 -25.49 9.38
N ILE A 259 -11.18 -25.03 9.02
CA ILE A 259 -10.81 -23.61 8.90
C ILE A 259 -11.75 -22.84 7.96
N SER A 260 -12.13 -23.41 6.80
CA SER A 260 -13.01 -22.72 5.86
C SER A 260 -14.43 -22.56 6.39
N LYS A 261 -14.91 -23.54 7.17
CA LYS A 261 -16.22 -23.50 7.83
C LYS A 261 -16.20 -22.54 9.03
N ALA A 262 -15.14 -22.55 9.84
CA ALA A 262 -14.94 -21.63 10.96
C ALA A 262 -14.82 -20.17 10.47
N ALA A 263 -14.02 -19.92 9.42
CA ALA A 263 -13.88 -18.61 8.80
C ALA A 263 -15.23 -18.09 8.28
N ARG A 264 -16.02 -18.96 7.62
CA ARG A 264 -17.36 -18.61 7.15
C ARG A 264 -18.34 -18.35 8.30
N HIS A 265 -18.26 -19.12 9.38
CA HIS A 265 -19.11 -18.93 10.57
C HIS A 265 -18.80 -17.61 11.29
N LEU A 266 -17.52 -17.23 11.33
CA LEU A 266 -17.04 -15.99 11.91
C LEU A 266 -17.14 -14.77 10.97
N GLY A 267 -17.43 -14.96 9.68
CA GLY A 267 -17.43 -13.88 8.70
C GLY A 267 -16.03 -13.29 8.42
N ILE A 268 -14.97 -14.07 8.64
CA ILE A 268 -13.57 -13.64 8.42
C ILE A 268 -12.93 -14.36 7.24
N HIS A 269 -11.84 -13.82 6.73
CA HIS A 269 -11.06 -14.50 5.70
C HIS A 269 -10.27 -15.67 6.30
N ARG A 270 -10.15 -16.78 5.57
CA ARG A 270 -9.43 -18.00 6.02
C ARG A 270 -7.97 -17.74 6.39
N SER A 271 -7.32 -16.74 5.77
CA SER A 271 -5.94 -16.36 6.09
C SER A 271 -5.79 -15.85 7.52
N THR A 272 -6.83 -15.23 8.10
CA THR A 272 -6.85 -14.76 9.48
C THR A 272 -6.69 -15.94 10.46
N ILE A 273 -7.45 -17.04 10.27
CA ILE A 273 -7.31 -18.25 11.11
C ILE A 273 -5.95 -18.93 10.91
N HIS A 274 -5.46 -19.02 9.67
CA HIS A 274 -4.12 -19.58 9.39
C HIS A 274 -3.00 -18.81 10.09
N ARG A 275 -3.15 -17.49 10.24
CA ARG A 275 -2.18 -16.62 10.90
C ARG A 275 -2.12 -16.87 12.42
N TYR A 276 -3.26 -16.92 13.11
CA TYR A 276 -3.29 -17.18 14.56
C TYR A 276 -2.69 -18.56 14.90
N ARG A 277 -2.94 -19.57 14.04
CA ARG A 277 -2.33 -20.90 14.19
C ARG A 277 -0.81 -20.89 13.97
N LYS A 278 -0.30 -20.08 13.03
CA LYS A 278 1.14 -19.91 12.80
C LYS A 278 1.84 -19.19 13.97
N GLN A 279 1.11 -18.33 14.68
CA GLN A 279 1.59 -17.59 15.86
C GLN A 279 1.44 -18.38 17.16
N GLY A 280 0.84 -19.58 17.12
CA GLY A 280 0.63 -20.42 18.31
C GLY A 280 -0.44 -19.88 19.27
N LEU A 281 -1.30 -18.98 18.79
CA LEU A 281 -2.37 -18.36 19.59
C LEU A 281 -3.63 -19.26 19.66
N ILE A 282 -3.78 -20.22 18.74
CA ILE A 282 -4.84 -21.25 18.66
C ILE A 282 -4.29 -22.56 18.10
#